data_AF-T1AN51-F1
#
_entry.id   AF-T1AN51-F1
#
_cell.length_a   1.000
_cell.length_b   1.000
_cell.length_c   1.000
_cell.angle_alpha   90.00
_cell.angle_beta   90.00
_cell.angle_gamma   90.00
#
_symmetry.space_group_name_H-M   'P 1'
#
loop_
_entity.id
_entity.type
_entity.pdbx_description
1 polymer ?
#
loop_
_entity_poly.entity_id
_entity_poly.type
_entity_poly.pdbx_seq_one_letter_code
_entity_poly.pdbx_strand_id
1 'polypeptide(L)' 'GPVASLPSDVLHTSSWRTLQPVIDRDRCTRCNFCWEFCPDDCFDLDAEGYPVVKLLYCKGCGICATECPPHAIWMVAET' A
#
# COMPACT_ATOMS: atom_id res chain seq x y z
N GLY A 1 -7.87 11.01 3.92
CA GLY A 1 -8.45 10.13 2.88
C GLY A 1 -7.41 9.98 1.80
N PRO A 2 -7.34 8.82 1.11
CA PRO A 2 -6.35 8.60 0.05
C PRO A 2 -6.39 9.77 -0.94
N VAL A 3 -5.22 10.25 -1.36
CA VAL A 3 -5.13 11.40 -2.29
C VAL A 3 -5.84 11.09 -3.63
N ALA A 4 -5.93 9.81 -3.99
CA ALA A 4 -6.73 9.35 -5.13
C ALA A 4 -8.20 9.15 -4.76
N SER A 5 -9.08 9.73 -5.57
CA SER A 5 -10.55 9.60 -5.46
C SER A 5 -11.16 8.57 -6.44
N LEU A 6 -10.31 7.94 -7.26
CA LEU A 6 -10.66 6.87 -8.20
C LEU A 6 -9.53 5.83 -8.14
N PRO A 7 -9.81 4.54 -7.90
CA PRO A 7 -8.81 3.50 -8.07
C PRO A 7 -8.53 3.28 -9.59
N SER A 8 -7.51 2.49 -9.91
CA SER A 8 -7.13 2.19 -11.31
C SER A 8 -8.10 1.21 -12.02
N ASP A 9 -9.42 1.35 -11.82
CA ASP A 9 -10.51 0.42 -12.18
C ASP A 9 -10.53 -0.06 -13.64
N VAL A 10 -9.94 0.73 -14.54
CA VAL A 10 -9.92 0.49 -16.00
C VAL A 10 -8.64 -0.22 -16.45
N LEU A 11 -7.65 -0.39 -15.57
CA LEU A 11 -6.34 -0.97 -15.87
C LEU A 11 -5.95 -2.01 -14.82
N HIS A 12 -5.89 -3.28 -15.21
CA HIS A 12 -5.26 -4.35 -14.42
C HIS A 12 -3.74 -4.13 -14.34
N THR A 13 -3.29 -3.23 -13.47
CA THR A 13 -1.87 -2.85 -13.29
C THR A 13 -1.05 -3.87 -12.48
N SER A 14 -1.59 -5.04 -12.17
CA SER A 14 -0.80 -6.16 -11.64
C SER A 14 0.29 -6.58 -12.63
N SER A 15 0.00 -6.56 -13.94
CA SER A 15 0.97 -6.89 -15.00
C SER A 15 2.12 -5.89 -15.18
N TRP A 16 2.15 -4.80 -14.41
CA TRP A 16 3.16 -3.73 -14.49
C TRP A 16 4.13 -3.78 -13.30
N ARG A 17 3.89 -4.64 -12.31
CA ARG A 17 4.68 -4.69 -11.09
C ARG A 17 5.84 -5.65 -11.20
N THR A 18 6.97 -5.19 -10.67
CA THR A 18 8.10 -6.03 -10.27
C THR A 18 8.20 -6.13 -8.75
N LEU A 19 7.47 -5.28 -8.01
CA LEU A 19 7.58 -5.14 -6.56
C LEU A 19 6.19 -5.02 -5.89
N GLN A 20 6.04 -5.65 -4.72
CA GLN A 20 4.88 -5.55 -3.83
C GLN A 20 5.28 -5.08 -2.41
N PRO A 21 4.43 -4.31 -1.71
CA PRO A 21 4.67 -3.91 -0.32
C PRO A 21 4.32 -5.03 0.66
N VAL A 22 5.22 -5.32 1.60
CA VAL A 22 5.02 -6.21 2.76
C VAL A 22 5.08 -5.38 4.03
N ILE A 23 4.10 -5.57 4.92
CA ILE A 23 3.95 -4.79 6.16
C ILE A 23 4.42 -5.62 7.36
N ASP A 24 5.36 -5.07 8.13
CA ASP A 24 5.73 -5.55 9.46
C ASP A 24 4.68 -5.10 10.49
N ARG A 25 3.84 -6.01 10.97
CA ARG A 25 2.81 -5.70 11.98
C ARG A 25 3.40 -5.38 13.36
N ASP A 26 4.61 -5.82 13.67
CA ASP A 26 5.26 -5.55 14.96
C ASP A 26 5.83 -4.11 15.00
N ARG A 27 6.21 -3.56 13.84
CA ARG A 27 6.64 -2.15 13.69
C ARG A 27 5.50 -1.20 13.34
N CYS A 28 4.39 -1.69 12.80
CA CYS A 28 3.30 -0.85 12.33
C CYS A 28 2.55 -0.16 13.49
N THR A 29 2.60 1.17 13.54
CA THR A 29 1.95 1.99 14.58
C THR A 29 0.48 2.32 14.28
N ARG A 30 -0.08 1.82 13.17
CA ARG A 30 -1.45 2.15 12.69
C ARG A 30 -1.70 3.65 12.49
N CYS A 31 -0.67 4.39 12.08
CA CYS A 31 -0.74 5.82 11.78
C CYS A 31 -1.44 6.16 10.45
N ASN A 32 -1.75 5.16 9.61
CA ASN A 32 -2.46 5.27 8.33
C ASN A 32 -1.81 6.16 7.25
N PHE A 33 -0.55 6.56 7.42
CA PHE A 33 0.22 7.29 6.39
C PHE A 33 0.27 6.55 5.04
N CYS A 34 0.47 5.23 5.07
CA CYS A 34 0.48 4.40 3.85
C CYS A 34 -0.85 4.42 3.07
N TRP A 35 -1.98 4.58 3.78
CA TRP A 35 -3.30 4.75 3.18
C TRP A 35 -3.49 6.16 2.63
N GLU A 36 -3.18 7.19 3.42
CA GLU A 36 -3.30 8.61 3.01
C GLU A 36 -2.49 8.90 1.74
N PHE A 37 -1.24 8.42 1.68
CA PHE A 37 -0.31 8.68 0.59
C PHE A 37 -0.37 7.67 -0.57
N CYS A 38 -1.23 6.65 -0.56
CA CYS A 38 -1.34 5.78 -1.74
C CYS A 38 -2.04 6.52 -2.90
N PRO A 39 -1.37 6.71 -4.06
CA PRO A 39 -1.94 7.42 -5.22
C PRO A 39 -2.94 6.58 -6.03
N ASP A 40 -3.33 5.41 -5.52
CA ASP A 40 -4.14 4.39 -6.18
C ASP A 40 -5.23 3.79 -5.26
N ASP A 41 -5.45 4.40 -4.08
CA ASP A 41 -6.34 3.91 -3.01
C ASP A 41 -6.20 2.40 -2.75
N CYS A 42 -4.94 2.00 -2.55
CA CYS A 42 -4.54 0.61 -2.55
C CYS A 42 -4.56 -0.07 -1.18
N PHE A 43 -5.07 0.61 -0.15
CA PHE A 43 -5.10 0.12 1.23
C PHE A 43 -6.53 0.14 1.78
N ASP A 44 -6.92 -0.91 2.49
CA ASP A 44 -8.01 -0.90 3.48
C ASP A 44 -7.42 -0.93 4.89
N LEU A 45 -8.28 -0.92 5.91
CA LEU A 45 -7.92 -1.23 7.30
C LEU A 45 -8.64 -2.52 7.73
N ASP A 46 -7.95 -3.40 8.46
CA ASP A 46 -8.58 -4.56 9.12
C ASP A 46 -9.35 -4.15 10.40
N ALA A 47 -10.00 -5.13 11.03
CA ALA A 47 -10.79 -4.89 12.24
C ALA A 47 -9.96 -4.41 13.45
N GLU A 48 -8.64 -4.63 13.44
CA GLU A 48 -7.69 -4.16 14.45
C GLU A 48 -7.06 -2.81 14.07
N GLY A 49 -7.43 -2.24 12.92
CA GLY A 49 -6.95 -0.96 12.39
C GLY A 49 -5.58 -1.04 11.70
N TYR A 50 -5.12 -2.22 11.31
CA TYR A 50 -3.89 -2.36 10.51
C TYR A 50 -4.17 -2.18 9.01
N PRO A 51 -3.23 -1.57 8.26
CA PRO A 51 -3.34 -1.45 6.82
C PRO A 51 -3.30 -2.82 6.11
N VAL A 52 -4.20 -3.03 5.15
CA VAL A 52 -4.29 -4.22 4.30
C VAL A 52 -4.18 -3.80 2.84
N VAL A 53 -3.21 -4.35 2.09
CA VAL A 53 -2.94 -3.95 0.71
C VAL A 53 -3.85 -4.71 -0.26
N LYS A 54 -4.61 -3.97 -1.09
CA LYS A 54 -5.29 -4.50 -2.27
C LYS A 54 -4.30 -4.74 -3.39
N LEU A 55 -3.61 -5.89 -3.37
CA LEU A 55 -2.64 -6.27 -4.40
C LEU A 55 -3.20 -6.32 -5.83
N LEU A 56 -4.53 -6.34 -6.04
CA LEU A 56 -5.08 -6.21 -7.39
C LEU A 56 -4.75 -4.85 -8.04
N TYR A 57 -4.64 -3.76 -7.27
CA TYR A 57 -4.54 -2.38 -7.79
C TYR A 57 -3.20 -1.66 -7.52
N CYS A 58 -2.41 -2.07 -6.50
CA CYS A 58 -1.45 -1.20 -5.79
C CYS A 58 -0.17 -0.68 -6.52
N LYS A 59 -0.02 -0.85 -7.85
CA LYS A 59 1.09 -0.40 -8.74
C LYS A 59 2.57 -0.64 -8.36
N GLY A 60 2.94 -0.97 -7.12
CA GLY A 60 4.32 -1.24 -6.69
C GLY A 60 5.23 -0.01 -6.57
N CYS A 61 4.65 1.20 -6.50
CA CYS A 61 5.38 2.47 -6.60
C CYS A 61 6.30 2.81 -5.41
N GLY A 62 6.24 2.07 -4.30
CA GLY A 62 7.12 2.26 -3.13
C GLY A 62 6.80 3.45 -2.22
N ILE A 63 5.93 4.39 -2.62
CA ILE A 63 5.56 5.58 -1.83
C ILE A 63 5.14 5.22 -0.40
N CYS A 64 4.33 4.17 -0.23
CA CYS A 64 3.92 3.72 1.10
C CYS A 64 5.08 3.26 2.00
N ALA A 65 6.19 2.78 1.44
CA ALA A 65 7.40 2.42 2.18
C ALA A 65 8.26 3.66 2.52
N THR A 66 8.33 4.63 1.61
CA THR A 66 9.01 5.92 1.81
C THR A 66 8.32 6.75 2.91
N GLU A 67 7.00 6.89 2.84
CA GLU A 67 6.21 7.74 3.75
C GLU A 67 5.85 7.06 5.08
N CYS A 68 6.29 5.81 5.32
CA CYS A 68 6.00 5.09 6.57
C CYS A 68 6.93 5.56 7.69
N PRO A 69 6.44 6.32 8.71
CA PRO A 69 7.34 6.87 9.75
C PRO A 69 8.09 5.82 10.59
N PRO A 70 7.51 4.64 10.95
CA PRO A 70 8.26 3.58 11.63
C PRO A 70 9.06 2.68 10.66
N HIS A 71 9.10 2.97 9.36
CA HIS A 71 9.70 2.13 8.31
C HIS A 71 9.25 0.65 8.40
N ALA A 72 7.95 0.46 8.62
CA ALA A 72 7.30 -0.83 8.81
C ALA A 72 6.83 -1.48 7.49
N ILE A 73 7.28 -0.99 6.32
CA ILE A 73 6.87 -1.49 5.01
C ILE A 73 8.12 -1.68 4.14
N TRP A 74 8.23 -2.85 3.51
CA TRP A 74 9.32 -3.20 2.60
C TRP A 74 8.78 -3.53 1.21
N MET A 75 9.52 -3.16 0.17
CA MET A 75 9.20 -3.55 -1.20
C MET A 75 9.97 -4.82 -1.56
N VAL A 76 9.26 -5.90 -1.88
CA VAL A 76 9.84 -7.20 -2.26
C VAL A 76 9.46 -7.57 -3.69
N ALA A 77 10.26 -8.38 -4.36
CA ALA A 77 9.95 -8.84 -5.71
C ALA A 77 8.63 -9.64 -5.76
N GLU A 78 7.85 -9.44 -6.82
CA GLU A 78 6.70 -10.30 -7.13
C GLU A 78 7.21 -11.63 -7.74
N THR A 79 6.60 -12.74 -7.33
CA THR A 79 7.02 -14.13 -7.65
C THR A 79 5.87 -14.90 -8.29
#